data_AF-A0A382R3U7-F1
#
_entry.id   AF-A0A382R3U7-F1
#
_cell.length_a   1.000
_cell.length_b   1.000
_cell.length_c   1.000
_cell.angle_alpha   90.00
_cell.angle_beta   90.00
_cell.angle_gamma   90.00
#
_symmetry.space_group_name_H-M   'P 1'
#
loop_
_entity.id
_entity.type
_entity.pdbx_description
1 polymer ?
#
loop_
_entity_poly.entity_id
_entity_poly.type
_entity_poly.pdbx_seq_one_letter_code
_entity_poly.pdbx_strand_id
1 'polypeptide(L)'
;MYYLHTRNDMVRIPPDRLDEDLSKVTMELAHQAFEGRMGPDQKLVVLITNLELTGDSRVVHGDGGVYQPVRMDMLLFDIKVQEVVEGVIDQITEYGAFVRFGPLD
;
A
#
# COMPACT_ATOMS: atom_id res chain seq x y z
N MET A 1 -7.60 10.59 9.39
CA MET A 1 -7.60 11.38 8.14
C MET A 1 -6.79 10.76 6.99
N TYR A 2 -7.13 11.13 5.75
CA TYR A 2 -6.42 10.73 4.54
C TYR A 2 -5.35 11.75 4.13
N TYR A 3 -4.23 11.28 3.59
CA TYR A 3 -3.22 12.14 2.98
C TYR A 3 -2.39 11.41 1.92
N LEU A 4 -1.77 12.20 1.04
CA LEU A 4 -0.85 11.69 0.03
C LEU A 4 0.57 11.67 0.55
N HIS A 5 1.28 10.58 0.29
CA HIS A 5 2.69 10.42 0.62
C HIS A 5 3.44 9.74 -0.51
N THR A 6 4.53 10.35 -0.97
CA THR A 6 5.42 9.73 -1.96
C THR A 6 6.47 8.89 -1.25
N ARG A 7 6.64 7.64 -1.68
CA ARG A 7 7.64 6.70 -1.13
C ARG A 7 8.44 6.05 -2.25
N ASN A 8 9.73 5.83 -1.98
CA ASN A 8 10.59 4.99 -2.81
C ASN A 8 10.67 3.61 -2.16
N ASP A 9 10.43 2.56 -2.95
CA ASP A 9 10.51 1.17 -2.48
C ASP A 9 10.98 0.23 -3.59
N MET A 10 11.16 -1.05 -3.27
CA MET A 10 11.57 -2.09 -4.21
C MET A 10 10.42 -3.07 -4.44
N VAL A 11 10.03 -3.28 -5.69
CA VAL A 11 9.05 -4.29 -6.08
C VAL A 11 9.80 -5.51 -6.59
N ARG A 12 9.52 -6.68 -6.01
CA ARG A 12 10.08 -7.96 -6.45
C ARG A 12 9.22 -8.53 -7.58
N ILE A 13 9.81 -8.69 -8.75
CA ILE A 13 9.21 -9.33 -9.92
C ILE A 13 9.70 -10.78 -9.99
N PRO A 14 8.78 -11.75 -9.98
CA PRO A 14 9.17 -13.15 -9.98
C PRO A 14 9.64 -13.58 -11.40
N PRO A 15 10.51 -14.61 -11.51
CA PRO A 15 11.16 -14.96 -12.78
C PRO A 15 10.20 -15.38 -13.90
N ASP A 16 9.07 -15.96 -13.53
CA ASP A 16 8.02 -16.46 -14.40
C ASP A 16 7.19 -15.35 -15.07
N ARG A 17 7.33 -14.10 -14.62
CA ARG A 17 6.63 -12.92 -15.15
C ARG A 17 7.56 -11.92 -15.85
N LEU A 18 8.81 -12.32 -16.12
CA LEU A 18 9.81 -11.44 -16.75
C LEU A 18 9.62 -11.23 -18.26
N ASP A 19 8.79 -12.04 -18.89
CA ASP A 19 8.42 -11.93 -20.31
C ASP A 19 7.27 -10.94 -20.56
N GLU A 20 6.55 -10.55 -19.51
CA GLU A 20 5.49 -9.54 -19.54
C GLU A 20 6.05 -8.10 -19.58
N ASP A 21 5.17 -7.13 -19.86
CA ASP A 21 5.54 -5.71 -19.81
C ASP A 21 5.92 -5.29 -18.38
N LEU A 22 7.17 -4.88 -18.21
CA LEU A 22 7.75 -4.53 -16.92
C LEU A 22 6.91 -3.50 -16.16
N SER A 23 6.39 -2.48 -16.85
CA SER A 23 5.64 -1.40 -16.20
C SER A 23 4.30 -1.93 -15.68
N LYS A 24 3.61 -2.75 -16.47
CA LYS A 24 2.33 -3.35 -16.08
C LYS A 24 2.48 -4.32 -14.92
N VAL A 25 3.45 -5.24 -15.01
CA VAL A 25 3.69 -6.23 -13.95
C VAL A 25 4.11 -5.55 -12.66
N THR A 26 5.01 -4.56 -12.75
CA THR A 26 5.47 -3.84 -11.56
C THR A 26 4.32 -3.09 -10.88
N MET A 27 3.45 -2.46 -11.67
CA MET A 27 2.26 -1.79 -11.16
C MET A 27 1.31 -2.78 -10.46
N GLU A 28 1.00 -3.90 -11.10
CA GLU A 28 0.12 -4.94 -10.52
C GLU A 28 0.70 -5.50 -9.21
N LEU A 29 1.98 -5.84 -9.21
CA LEU A 29 2.66 -6.37 -8.02
C LEU A 29 2.74 -5.33 -6.90
N ALA A 30 2.94 -4.05 -7.23
CA ALA A 30 2.90 -2.98 -6.24
C ALA A 30 1.52 -2.86 -5.59
N HIS A 31 0.44 -2.84 -6.37
CA HIS A 31 -0.92 -2.82 -5.84
C HIS A 31 -1.15 -4.00 -4.87
N GLN A 32 -0.81 -5.22 -5.27
CA GLN A 32 -0.94 -6.41 -4.43
C GLN A 32 -0.06 -6.39 -3.17
N ALA A 33 1.11 -5.78 -3.25
CA ALA A 33 2.09 -5.78 -2.17
C ALA A 33 1.79 -4.75 -1.09
N PHE A 34 1.25 -3.58 -1.44
CA PHE A 34 1.08 -2.48 -0.48
C PHE A 34 -0.38 -2.15 -0.17
N GLU A 35 -1.33 -2.26 -1.10
CA GLU A 35 -2.72 -1.85 -0.85
C GLU A 35 -3.42 -2.72 0.20
N GLY A 36 -4.24 -2.08 1.04
CA GLY A 36 -4.96 -2.75 2.12
C GLY A 36 -4.07 -3.24 3.26
N ARG A 37 -2.77 -2.93 3.25
CA ARG A 37 -1.83 -3.33 4.30
C ARG A 37 -1.49 -2.17 5.22
N MET A 38 -1.25 -2.50 6.49
CA MET A 38 -0.66 -1.57 7.44
C MET A 38 0.85 -1.49 7.21
N GLY A 39 1.35 -0.27 7.03
CA GLY A 39 2.77 0.03 6.99
C GLY A 39 3.44 -0.13 8.36
N PRO A 40 4.79 -0.10 8.41
CA PRO A 40 5.54 -0.15 9.67
C PRO A 40 5.22 0.99 10.64
N ASP A 41 4.68 2.10 10.12
CA ASP A 41 4.26 3.29 10.86
C ASP A 41 2.80 3.23 11.33
N GLN A 42 2.17 2.05 11.30
CA GLN A 42 0.77 1.80 11.66
C GLN A 42 -0.25 2.58 10.83
N LYS A 43 0.12 2.92 9.59
CA LYS A 43 -0.75 3.63 8.66
C LYS A 43 -1.27 2.67 7.62
N LEU A 44 -2.55 2.79 7.31
CA LEU A 44 -3.15 1.95 6.29
C LEU A 44 -2.87 2.55 4.91
N VAL A 45 -2.32 1.75 4.02
CA VAL A 45 -2.21 2.10 2.60
C VAL A 45 -3.55 1.80 1.93
N VAL A 46 -4.25 2.85 1.49
CA VAL A 46 -5.58 2.73 0.89
C VAL A 46 -5.47 2.46 -0.60
N LEU A 47 -4.61 3.22 -1.28
CA LEU A 47 -4.44 3.16 -2.72
C LEU A 47 -3.03 3.62 -3.08
N ILE A 48 -2.43 2.98 -4.09
CA ILE A 48 -1.21 3.47 -4.74
C ILE A 48 -1.61 4.20 -6.01
N THR A 49 -1.04 5.37 -6.22
CA THR A 49 -1.18 6.16 -7.44
C THR A 49 0.20 6.51 -8.00
N ASN A 50 0.26 6.86 -9.29
CA ASN A 50 1.48 7.37 -9.95
C ASN A 50 2.74 6.55 -9.64
N LEU A 51 2.80 5.30 -10.13
CA LEU A 51 3.98 4.48 -10.02
C LEU A 51 4.96 4.79 -11.15
N GLU A 52 6.18 5.17 -10.78
CA GLU A 52 7.30 5.47 -11.67
C GLU A 52 8.43 4.46 -11.42
N LEU A 53 8.90 3.83 -12.49
CA LEU A 53 10.11 2.99 -12.43
C LEU A 53 11.32 3.91 -12.28
N THR A 54 12.16 3.64 -11.27
CA THR A 54 13.35 4.46 -11.00
C THR A 54 14.60 3.60 -11.07
N GLY A 55 15.62 4.08 -11.79
CA GLY A 55 16.91 3.41 -11.90
C GLY A 55 16.86 1.98 -12.49
N ASP A 56 17.98 1.28 -12.33
CA ASP A 56 18.17 -0.07 -12.88
C ASP A 56 17.68 -1.15 -11.92
N SER A 57 17.03 -2.17 -12.47
CA SER A 57 16.62 -3.36 -11.73
C SER A 57 17.82 -4.21 -11.30
N ARG A 58 17.69 -4.91 -10.17
CA ARG A 58 18.78 -5.74 -9.63
C ARG A 58 18.30 -7.17 -9.39
N VAL A 59 19.11 -8.14 -9.81
CA VAL A 59 18.86 -9.55 -9.49
C VAL A 59 19.55 -9.88 -8.17
N VAL A 60 18.80 -10.43 -7.22
CA VAL A 60 19.36 -10.88 -5.95
C VAL A 60 19.79 -12.34 -6.09
N HIS A 61 21.07 -12.60 -5.80
CA HIS A 61 21.62 -13.95 -5.85
C HIS A 61 20.86 -14.89 -4.90
N GLY A 62 20.46 -16.05 -5.41
CA GLY A 62 19.73 -17.07 -4.65
C GLY A 62 18.21 -16.93 -4.62
N ASP A 63 17.66 -15.76 -4.96
CA ASP A 63 16.20 -15.54 -5.06
C ASP A 63 15.69 -15.69 -6.51
N GLY A 64 16.54 -15.35 -7.49
CA GLY A 64 16.21 -15.42 -8.92
C GLY A 64 15.26 -14.31 -9.40
N GLY A 65 14.57 -13.62 -8.49
CA GLY A 65 13.71 -12.48 -8.79
C GLY A 65 14.48 -11.21 -9.15
N VAL A 66 13.81 -10.36 -9.94
CA VAL A 66 14.30 -9.02 -10.28
C VAL A 66 13.66 -8.03 -9.32
N TYR A 67 14.47 -7.26 -8.61
CA TYR A 67 14.02 -6.17 -7.75
C TYR A 67 14.10 -4.86 -8.52
N GLN A 68 12.94 -4.28 -8.80
CA GLN A 68 12.80 -3.01 -9.51
C GLN A 68 12.60 -1.88 -8.49
N PRO A 69 13.47 -0.85 -8.46
CA PRO A 69 13.21 0.34 -7.66
C PRO A 69 12.05 1.13 -8.27
N VAL A 70 11.11 1.55 -7.44
CA VAL A 70 9.95 2.34 -7.83
C VAL A 70 9.78 3.53 -6.91
N ARG A 71 9.29 4.63 -7.48
CA ARG A 71 8.75 5.78 -6.76
C ARG A 71 7.24 5.76 -6.97
N MET A 72 6.49 5.82 -5.88
CA MET A 72 5.04 5.75 -5.93
C MET A 72 4.41 6.76 -4.99
N ASP A 73 3.28 7.32 -5.41
CA ASP A 73 2.41 8.10 -4.55
C ASP A 73 1.42 7.15 -3.87
N MET A 74 1.16 7.37 -2.59
CA MET A 74 0.26 6.53 -1.81
C MET A 74 -0.76 7.39 -1.10
N LEU A 75 -2.03 7.01 -1.19
CA LEU A 75 -3.09 7.48 -0.33
C LEU A 75 -3.04 6.68 0.97
N LEU A 76 -2.66 7.35 2.05
CA LEU A 76 -2.57 6.76 3.38
C LEU A 76 -3.77 7.20 4.23
N PHE A 77 -4.18 6.32 5.13
CA PHE A 77 -5.14 6.60 6.19
C PHE A 77 -4.48 6.42 7.56
N ASP A 78 -4.55 7.45 8.38
CA ASP A 78 -3.93 7.54 9.70
C ASP A 78 -4.82 8.34 10.65
N ILE A 79 -4.90 7.97 11.93
CA ILE A 79 -5.74 8.65 12.92
C ILE A 79 -4.88 9.10 14.08
N LYS A 80 -5.01 10.37 14.44
CA LYS A 80 -4.32 10.95 15.58
C LYS A 80 -5.15 10.81 16.84
N VAL A 81 -4.44 10.71 17.97
CA VAL A 81 -5.07 10.77 19.29
C VAL A 81 -5.84 12.09 19.43
N GLN A 82 -7.09 12.02 19.90
CA GLN A 82 -8.03 13.15 20.04
C GLN A 82 -8.50 13.77 18.70
N GLU A 83 -8.34 13.07 17.59
CA GLU A 83 -8.94 13.48 16.31
C GLU A 83 -10.47 13.23 16.32
N VAL A 84 -11.24 14.19 15.81
CA VAL A 84 -12.69 14.06 15.61
C VAL A 84 -12.94 13.63 14.18
N VAL A 85 -13.64 12.51 13.99
CA VAL A 85 -13.94 11.93 12.67
C VAL A 85 -15.41 11.57 12.55
N GLU A 86 -15.90 11.55 11.31
CA GLU A 86 -17.21 11.00 10.99
C GLU A 86 -17.11 9.47 10.85
N GLY A 87 -18.13 8.76 11.31
CA GLY A 87 -18.21 7.30 11.25
C GLY A 87 -19.65 6.81 11.14
N VAL A 88 -19.81 5.58 10.69
CA VAL A 88 -21.11 4.90 10.56
C VAL A 88 -21.22 3.85 11.64
N ILE A 89 -22.32 3.87 12.40
CA ILE A 89 -22.59 2.86 13.41
C ILE A 89 -22.88 1.53 12.71
N ASP A 90 -22.09 0.50 13.02
CA ASP A 90 -22.26 -0.84 12.48
C ASP A 90 -23.11 -1.70 13.43
N GLN A 91 -22.80 -1.67 14.73
CA GLN A 91 -23.53 -2.45 15.74
C GLN A 91 -23.64 -1.69 17.07
N ILE A 92 -24.76 -1.87 17.77
CA ILE A 92 -24.98 -1.36 19.13
C ILE A 92 -25.14 -2.55 20.07
N THR A 93 -24.40 -2.54 21.18
CA THR A 93 -24.41 -3.56 22.22
C THR A 93 -24.60 -2.92 23.59
N GLU A 94 -24.80 -3.73 24.63
CA GLU A 94 -24.97 -3.23 26.00
C GLU A 94 -23.72 -2.50 26.55
N TYR A 95 -22.55 -2.74 25.95
CA TYR A 95 -21.27 -2.16 26.37
C TYR A 95 -20.73 -1.08 25.41
N GLY A 96 -21.44 -0.74 24.34
CA GLY A 96 -21.03 0.35 23.46
C GLY A 96 -21.59 0.26 22.05
N ALA A 97 -20.93 0.98 21.14
CA ALA A 97 -21.22 0.95 19.71
C ALA A 97 -19.94 0.66 18.92
N PHE A 98 -20.04 -0.24 17.95
CA PHE A 98 -19.02 -0.46 16.93
C PHE A 98 -19.26 0.54 15.80
N VAL A 99 -18.23 1.29 15.43
CA VAL A 99 -18.31 2.38 14.48
C VAL A 99 -17.26 2.18 13.42
N ARG A 100 -17.71 1.97 12.18
CA ARG A 100 -16.84 1.93 11.00
C ARG A 100 -16.47 3.34 10.59
N PHE A 101 -15.19 3.62 10.42
CA PHE A 101 -14.71 4.93 9.95
C PHE A 101 -13.63 4.78 8.87
N GLY A 102 -13.91 5.35 7.70
CA GLY A 102 -13.04 5.22 6.54
C GLY A 102 -12.85 3.75 6.13
N PRO A 103 -11.60 3.27 5.97
CA PRO A 103 -11.29 1.89 5.58
C PRO A 103 -11.13 0.93 6.77
N LEU A 104 -11.31 1.41 8.01
CA LEU A 104 -11.24 0.61 9.23
C LEU A 104 -12.66 0.38 9.77
N ASP A 105 -12.90 -0.84 10.23
CA ASP A 105 -14.14 -1.30 10.86
C ASP A 105 -14.04 -1.27 12.38
#